data_AF-A0A1Y2GU80-F1
#
_entry.id   AF-A0A1Y2GU80-F1
#
_cell.length_a   1.000
_cell.length_b   1.000
_cell.length_c   1.000
_cell.angle_alpha   90.00
_cell.angle_beta   90.00
_cell.angle_gamma   90.00
#
_symmetry.space_group_name_H-M   'P 1'
#
loop_
_entity.id
_entity.type
_entity.pdbx_description
1 polymer ?
#
loop_
_entity_poly.entity_id
_entity_poly.type
_entity_poly.pdbx_seq_one_letter_code
_entity_poly.pdbx_strand_id
1 'polypeptide(L)'
;MQKLFRLQSKGSSATSSQTSFSGSSSGEGSSTSTTHASHVSTATYNGNSNPSPKIGIFLVGATYLDTIMHVNSFPHEDMKQRSERFEQRRGGNAANTAEILGQDPRAKVWYMSSMPAPAAAKILLTALERNNVKTEACVFHSAQLTAPQAYIISAKDTGSRTVISHSTLPDLTLEEFIKRFDAARMRAVPDIVDMSCPFNWIHFEGRGPDVYKMINYVESIYIKQRWRQKLTISVEFEKGDRPGIPYLLKQADVCFFSKLYAQTLGFDRPEDFLASIKEFCKPTATLFCCWGAMGAVGLHLETGTRFSSSAGTVDRVVDPVGAGDTFIAGIILALGVRGYDIGRGLQFACELASQKCAQYGFSHLLKSIPPDL
;
A
#
# COMPACT_ATOMS: atom_id res chain seq x y z
N MET A 1 1.65 25.01 -1.95
CA MET A 1 1.05 24.95 -3.29
C MET A 1 2.02 25.45 -4.35
N GLN A 2 2.30 26.76 -4.50
CA GLN A 2 3.27 27.25 -5.49
C GLN A 2 4.68 26.63 -5.37
N LYS A 3 5.18 26.35 -4.16
CA LYS A 3 6.45 25.60 -3.95
C LYS A 3 6.39 24.13 -4.39
N LEU A 4 5.24 23.47 -4.27
CA LEU A 4 5.04 22.08 -4.72
C LEU A 4 4.88 22.01 -6.24
N PHE A 5 4.18 22.98 -6.84
CA PHE A 5 4.18 23.18 -8.29
C PHE A 5 5.58 23.53 -8.81
N ARG A 6 6.43 24.21 -8.02
CA ARG A 6 7.85 24.43 -8.35
C ARG A 6 8.69 23.14 -8.27
N LEU A 7 8.35 22.20 -7.38
CA LEU A 7 8.96 20.86 -7.39
C LEU A 7 8.55 20.11 -8.67
N GLN A 8 7.28 20.21 -9.08
CA GLN A 8 6.81 19.66 -10.35
C GLN A 8 7.44 20.34 -11.59
N SER A 9 7.73 21.65 -11.54
CA SER A 9 8.29 22.38 -12.68
C SER A 9 9.82 22.29 -12.80
N LYS A 10 10.55 21.96 -11.73
CA LYS A 10 12.01 21.79 -11.74
C LYS A 10 12.46 20.45 -12.36
N GLY A 11 11.58 19.44 -12.40
CA GLY A 11 11.85 18.14 -13.02
C GLY A 11 12.07 18.20 -14.55
N SER A 12 11.68 19.29 -15.21
CA SER A 12 11.82 19.45 -16.67
C SER A 12 13.17 20.03 -17.11
N SER A 13 14.11 20.32 -16.20
CA SER A 13 15.39 20.91 -16.56
C SER A 13 16.53 20.46 -15.64
N ALA A 14 17.11 19.28 -15.90
CA ALA A 14 18.45 18.97 -15.41
C ALA A 14 19.11 17.91 -16.28
N THR A 15 19.98 18.37 -17.18
CA THR A 15 20.96 17.60 -17.94
C THR A 15 22.09 17.13 -17.02
N SER A 16 22.53 15.90 -17.26
CA SER A 16 23.61 15.21 -16.58
C SER A 16 24.95 15.96 -16.63
N SER A 17 25.64 16.07 -15.49
CA SER A 17 27.10 16.21 -15.47
C SER A 17 27.70 15.14 -14.58
N GLN A 18 28.55 14.31 -15.19
CA GLN A 18 29.35 13.27 -14.56
C GLN A 18 30.50 13.92 -13.80
N THR A 19 30.77 13.48 -12.57
CA THR A 19 32.10 13.60 -11.97
C THR A 19 32.47 12.32 -11.24
N SER A 20 33.73 11.96 -11.45
CA SER A 20 34.46 10.74 -11.12
C SER A 20 34.81 10.61 -9.64
N PHE A 21 34.71 9.38 -9.11
CA PHE A 21 35.23 9.01 -7.78
C PHE A 21 36.61 8.36 -7.91
N SER A 22 37.58 8.85 -7.13
CA SER A 22 38.85 8.20 -6.82
C SER A 22 38.78 7.59 -5.43
N GLY A 23 39.17 6.32 -5.30
CA GLY A 23 39.18 5.58 -4.03
C GLY A 23 40.40 5.84 -3.15
N SER A 24 40.28 5.46 -1.89
CA SER A 24 41.39 4.93 -1.07
C SER A 24 40.83 4.21 0.16
N SER A 25 41.65 3.32 0.67
CA SER A 25 41.34 2.11 1.44
C SER A 25 41.59 2.22 2.94
N SER A 26 41.17 1.15 3.63
CA SER A 26 41.76 0.50 4.82
C SER A 26 41.50 1.07 6.22
N GLY A 27 41.18 0.13 7.12
CA GLY A 27 41.13 0.32 8.57
C GLY A 27 40.36 -0.79 9.28
N GLU A 28 41.00 -1.96 9.46
CA GLU A 28 40.54 -3.03 10.36
C GLU A 28 40.59 -2.60 11.83
N GLY A 29 39.65 -3.09 12.65
CA GLY A 29 39.63 -2.89 14.09
C GLY A 29 38.75 -3.93 14.78
N SER A 30 39.39 -5.00 15.24
CA SER A 30 38.84 -6.04 16.13
C SER A 30 38.61 -5.50 17.55
N SER A 31 37.52 -5.89 18.22
CA SER A 31 37.60 -6.50 19.57
C SER A 31 36.24 -6.82 20.22
N THR A 32 36.18 -8.08 20.67
CA THR A 32 35.65 -8.63 21.94
C THR A 32 34.16 -8.60 22.29
N SER A 33 33.70 -9.84 22.46
CA SER A 33 32.49 -10.40 23.06
C SER A 33 32.32 -10.14 24.55
N THR A 34 31.07 -9.96 24.98
CA THR A 34 30.60 -10.29 26.33
C THR A 34 29.17 -10.80 26.27
N THR A 35 28.99 -12.10 26.50
CA THR A 35 27.70 -12.79 26.56
C THR A 35 27.19 -12.81 28.00
N HIS A 36 26.07 -12.13 28.27
CA HIS A 36 25.29 -12.32 29.49
C HIS A 36 24.06 -13.17 29.17
N ALA A 37 24.03 -14.38 29.72
CA ALA A 37 22.87 -15.25 29.71
C ALA A 37 21.86 -14.78 30.76
N SER A 38 20.61 -14.53 30.35
CA SER A 38 19.48 -14.34 31.25
C SER A 38 18.43 -15.42 31.00
N HIS A 39 18.05 -16.09 32.09
CA HIS A 39 17.08 -17.17 32.16
C HIS A 39 15.70 -16.74 31.63
N VAL A 40 15.16 -17.49 30.67
CA VAL A 40 13.75 -17.41 30.25
C VAL A 40 12.97 -18.48 30.99
N SER A 41 12.10 -18.05 31.92
CA SER A 41 11.11 -18.90 32.55
C SER A 41 10.00 -19.24 31.55
N THR A 42 9.87 -20.52 31.21
CA THR A 42 8.78 -21.07 30.41
C THR A 42 7.49 -21.10 31.23
N ALA A 43 6.63 -20.10 31.04
CA ALA A 43 5.24 -20.16 31.49
C ALA A 43 4.39 -20.84 30.41
N THR A 44 3.88 -22.03 30.73
CA THR A 44 2.90 -22.78 29.94
C THR A 44 1.60 -21.99 29.77
N TYR A 45 1.27 -21.63 28.53
CA TYR A 45 0.03 -20.96 28.14
C TYR A 45 -1.13 -21.97 28.18
N ASN A 46 -2.00 -21.87 29.18
CA ASN A 46 -3.28 -22.58 29.20
C ASN A 46 -4.31 -21.83 28.34
N GLY A 47 -4.84 -22.53 27.34
CA GLY A 47 -5.81 -22.01 26.38
C GLY A 47 -7.18 -21.75 27.01
N ASN A 48 -7.50 -20.47 27.22
CA ASN A 48 -8.85 -19.94 27.19
C ASN A 48 -8.79 -18.40 27.15
N SER A 49 -8.25 -17.84 26.08
CA SER A 49 -8.36 -16.41 25.80
C SER A 49 -9.58 -16.18 24.90
N ASN A 50 -10.57 -15.41 25.37
CA ASN A 50 -11.53 -14.77 24.48
C ASN A 50 -10.74 -14.15 23.30
N PRO A 51 -11.16 -14.34 22.03
CA PRO A 51 -10.45 -13.77 20.91
C PRO A 51 -10.40 -12.25 21.10
N SER A 52 -9.20 -11.68 21.01
CA SER A 52 -8.98 -10.24 21.06
C SER A 52 -9.92 -9.55 20.07
N PRO A 53 -10.48 -8.37 20.40
CA PRO A 53 -11.38 -7.67 19.49
C PRO A 53 -10.66 -7.41 18.16
N LYS A 54 -11.31 -7.78 17.05
CA LYS A 54 -10.73 -7.61 15.72
C LYS A 54 -10.65 -6.14 15.35
N ILE A 55 -9.56 -5.75 14.70
CA ILE A 55 -9.33 -4.38 14.20
C ILE A 55 -10.07 -4.20 12.88
N GLY A 56 -10.95 -3.19 12.82
CA GLY A 56 -11.68 -2.86 11.60
C GLY A 56 -10.80 -2.07 10.64
N ILE A 57 -10.70 -2.53 9.38
CA ILE A 57 -9.92 -1.88 8.34
C ILE A 57 -10.80 -1.67 7.11
N PHE A 58 -10.79 -0.46 6.55
CA PHE A 58 -11.57 -0.10 5.38
C PHE A 58 -10.64 0.41 4.27
N LEU A 59 -10.69 -0.19 3.09
CA LEU A 59 -9.86 0.20 1.95
C LEU A 59 -10.74 0.74 0.81
N VAL A 60 -10.29 1.85 0.23
CA VAL A 60 -10.93 2.51 -0.92
C VAL A 60 -9.91 2.64 -2.03
N GLY A 61 -10.22 2.10 -3.20
CA GLY A 61 -9.35 2.23 -4.35
C GLY A 61 -9.93 1.56 -5.58
N ALA A 62 -9.15 1.51 -6.65
CA ALA A 62 -9.58 0.88 -7.88
C ALA A 62 -9.27 -0.62 -7.90
N THR A 63 -9.93 -1.32 -8.81
CA THR A 63 -9.62 -2.71 -9.17
C THR A 63 -9.49 -2.82 -10.68
N TYR A 64 -8.65 -3.73 -11.13
CA TYR A 64 -8.44 -4.00 -12.54
C TYR A 64 -8.35 -5.51 -12.76
N LEU A 65 -8.70 -5.95 -13.96
CA LEU A 65 -8.29 -7.25 -14.47
C LEU A 65 -6.95 -7.05 -15.19
N ASP A 66 -5.88 -7.51 -14.56
CA ASP A 66 -4.53 -7.46 -15.10
C ASP A 66 -4.35 -8.62 -16.07
N THR A 67 -4.09 -8.28 -17.34
CA THR A 67 -3.67 -9.19 -18.40
C THR A 67 -2.18 -9.00 -18.61
N ILE A 68 -1.38 -9.99 -18.20
CA ILE A 68 0.08 -9.89 -18.18
C ILE A 68 0.67 -10.80 -19.24
N MET A 69 1.48 -10.19 -20.11
CA MET A 69 2.22 -10.83 -21.18
C MET A 69 3.71 -10.80 -20.80
N HIS A 70 4.26 -11.99 -20.56
CA HIS A 70 5.68 -12.15 -20.26
C HIS A 70 6.44 -12.30 -21.57
N VAL A 71 7.45 -11.47 -21.75
CA VAL A 71 8.28 -11.41 -22.95
C VAL A 71 9.76 -11.45 -22.57
N ASN A 72 10.60 -11.97 -23.45
CA ASN A 72 12.04 -11.97 -23.21
C ASN A 72 12.59 -10.53 -23.16
N SER A 73 12.24 -9.73 -24.17
CA SER A 73 12.59 -8.31 -24.31
C SER A 73 11.36 -7.48 -24.68
N PHE A 74 11.41 -6.18 -24.42
CA PHE A 74 10.34 -5.26 -24.83
C PHE A 74 10.17 -5.27 -26.35
N PRO A 75 8.91 -5.32 -26.85
CA PRO A 75 8.67 -5.23 -28.28
C PRO A 75 9.03 -3.84 -28.78
N HIS A 76 9.65 -3.78 -29.95
CA HIS A 76 9.80 -2.54 -30.70
C HIS A 76 8.46 -2.11 -31.32
N GLU A 77 8.30 -0.82 -31.58
CA GLU A 77 7.14 -0.29 -32.30
C GLU A 77 6.97 -1.03 -33.64
N ASP A 78 5.71 -1.34 -33.99
CA ASP A 78 5.32 -2.08 -35.20
C ASP A 78 5.85 -3.53 -35.31
N MET A 79 6.43 -4.08 -34.24
CA MET A 79 6.87 -5.48 -34.22
C MET A 79 5.74 -6.45 -33.85
N LYS A 80 5.75 -7.62 -34.49
CA LYS A 80 4.97 -8.78 -34.05
C LYS A 80 5.83 -9.70 -33.18
N GLN A 81 5.43 -9.89 -31.92
CA GLN A 81 6.12 -10.75 -30.97
C GLN A 81 5.13 -11.67 -30.25
N ARG A 82 5.53 -12.92 -30.02
CA ARG A 82 4.78 -13.88 -29.20
C ARG A 82 5.23 -13.77 -27.74
N SER A 83 4.29 -13.76 -26.80
CA SER A 83 4.62 -13.87 -25.38
C SER A 83 5.06 -15.29 -25.01
N GLU A 84 6.01 -15.40 -24.08
CA GLU A 84 6.45 -16.69 -23.51
C GLU A 84 5.38 -17.26 -22.57
N ARG A 85 4.73 -16.36 -21.83
CA ARG A 85 3.67 -16.70 -20.88
C ARG A 85 2.58 -15.64 -20.91
N PHE A 86 1.35 -16.09 -20.71
CA PHE A 86 0.16 -15.26 -20.59
C PHE A 86 -0.54 -15.59 -19.28
N GLU A 87 -1.00 -14.57 -18.56
CA GLU A 87 -1.81 -14.75 -17.35
C GLU A 87 -2.84 -13.64 -17.20
N GLN A 88 -3.94 -13.96 -16.52
CA GLN A 88 -4.95 -13.00 -16.10
C GLN A 88 -5.21 -13.12 -14.61
N ARG A 89 -5.25 -11.99 -13.91
CA ARG A 89 -5.51 -11.94 -12.47
C ARG A 89 -6.10 -10.61 -12.05
N ARG A 90 -6.69 -10.57 -10.85
CA ARG A 90 -7.13 -9.33 -10.22
C ARG A 90 -5.92 -8.47 -9.84
N GLY A 91 -5.94 -7.21 -10.24
CA GLY A 91 -5.04 -6.14 -9.80
C GLY A 91 -5.78 -5.05 -9.02
N GLY A 92 -5.14 -3.88 -8.91
CA GLY A 92 -5.60 -2.75 -8.11
C GLY A 92 -4.93 -2.71 -6.73
N ASN A 93 -4.39 -1.56 -6.36
CA ASN A 93 -3.45 -1.43 -5.24
C ASN A 93 -4.17 -1.69 -3.90
N ALA A 94 -5.29 -1.02 -3.67
CA ALA A 94 -6.12 -1.22 -2.48
C ALA A 94 -6.72 -2.63 -2.44
N ALA A 95 -7.06 -3.22 -3.59
CA ALA A 95 -7.58 -4.58 -3.65
C ALA A 95 -6.49 -5.61 -3.30
N ASN A 96 -5.27 -5.44 -3.81
CA ASN A 96 -4.10 -6.26 -3.46
C ASN A 96 -3.79 -6.15 -1.96
N THR A 97 -3.78 -4.93 -1.44
CA THR A 97 -3.60 -4.65 -0.01
C THR A 97 -4.68 -5.36 0.83
N ALA A 98 -5.95 -5.26 0.42
CA ALA A 98 -7.08 -5.88 1.11
C ALA A 98 -6.99 -7.42 1.14
N GLU A 99 -6.59 -8.05 0.03
CA GLU A 99 -6.43 -9.51 -0.07
C GLU A 99 -5.40 -10.04 0.96
N ILE A 100 -4.32 -9.29 1.17
CA ILE A 100 -3.27 -9.66 2.12
C ILE A 100 -3.75 -9.43 3.55
N LEU A 101 -4.37 -8.27 3.83
CA LEU A 101 -4.90 -7.94 5.15
C LEU A 101 -5.95 -8.96 5.63
N GLY A 102 -6.80 -9.45 4.73
CA GLY A 102 -7.85 -10.41 5.04
C GLY A 102 -7.34 -11.80 5.44
N GLN A 103 -6.04 -12.08 5.24
CA GLN A 103 -5.40 -13.31 5.71
C GLN A 103 -5.10 -13.30 7.22
N ASP A 104 -5.06 -12.13 7.88
CA ASP A 104 -4.81 -12.03 9.32
C ASP A 104 -6.14 -12.16 10.09
N PRO A 105 -6.32 -13.17 10.96
CA PRO A 105 -7.58 -13.39 11.67
C PRO A 105 -7.95 -12.26 12.64
N ARG A 106 -6.99 -11.42 13.03
CA ARG A 106 -7.20 -10.24 13.89
C ARG A 106 -7.76 -9.04 13.14
N ALA A 107 -7.70 -9.03 11.81
CA ALA A 107 -8.27 -7.97 10.98
C ALA A 107 -9.69 -8.30 10.54
N LYS A 108 -10.55 -7.28 10.46
CA LYS A 108 -11.86 -7.33 9.81
C LYS A 108 -11.83 -6.32 8.67
N VAL A 109 -11.73 -6.80 7.45
CA VAL A 109 -11.36 -5.98 6.28
C VAL A 109 -12.55 -5.73 5.38
N TRP A 110 -12.78 -4.47 5.01
CA TRP A 110 -13.74 -4.06 3.99
C TRP A 110 -13.03 -3.42 2.82
N TYR A 111 -13.58 -3.63 1.64
CA TYR A 111 -13.10 -3.05 0.41
C TYR A 111 -14.25 -2.36 -0.34
N MET A 112 -13.99 -1.13 -0.79
CA MET A 112 -14.88 -0.34 -1.62
C MET A 112 -14.18 0.06 -2.90
N SER A 113 -14.85 -0.19 -4.03
CA SER A 113 -14.47 0.29 -5.36
C SER A 113 -15.73 0.55 -6.17
N SER A 114 -15.58 1.36 -7.21
CA SER A 114 -16.47 1.35 -8.38
C SER A 114 -16.29 0.01 -9.11
N MET A 115 -17.40 -0.64 -9.46
CA MET A 115 -17.45 -1.98 -10.02
C MET A 115 -18.36 -2.03 -11.25
N PRO A 116 -18.06 -2.90 -12.23
CA PRO A 116 -19.00 -3.18 -13.32
C PRO A 116 -20.22 -3.93 -12.78
N ALA A 117 -21.14 -4.33 -13.66
CA ALA A 117 -22.27 -5.17 -13.33
C ALA A 117 -21.83 -6.46 -12.58
N PRO A 118 -22.64 -7.00 -11.64
CA PRO A 118 -22.23 -8.09 -10.76
C PRO A 118 -21.60 -9.32 -11.47
N ALA A 119 -22.09 -9.69 -12.65
CA ALA A 119 -21.53 -10.78 -13.43
C ALA A 119 -20.08 -10.55 -13.84
N ALA A 120 -19.75 -9.35 -14.33
CA ALA A 120 -18.40 -8.95 -14.72
C ALA A 120 -17.49 -8.67 -13.51
N ALA A 121 -18.07 -8.26 -12.38
CA ALA A 121 -17.33 -8.00 -11.15
C ALA A 121 -16.88 -9.28 -10.45
N LYS A 122 -17.49 -10.44 -10.74
CA LYS A 122 -17.20 -11.71 -10.06
C LYS A 122 -15.70 -12.07 -10.04
N ILE A 123 -15.02 -11.89 -11.17
CA ILE A 123 -13.57 -12.17 -11.28
C ILE A 123 -12.73 -11.25 -10.39
N LEU A 124 -13.22 -10.03 -10.13
CA LEU A 124 -12.53 -9.02 -9.32
C LEU A 124 -12.76 -9.22 -7.82
N LEU A 125 -13.86 -9.85 -7.41
CA LEU A 125 -14.25 -9.99 -6.00
C LEU A 125 -13.92 -11.36 -5.40
N THR A 126 -13.92 -12.42 -6.22
CA THR A 126 -13.81 -13.81 -5.74
C THR A 126 -12.58 -14.04 -4.85
N ALA A 127 -11.41 -13.50 -5.24
CA ALA A 127 -10.17 -13.67 -4.46
C ALA A 127 -10.21 -12.91 -3.12
N LEU A 128 -10.85 -11.74 -3.10
CA LEU A 128 -11.02 -10.92 -1.89
C LEU A 128 -11.92 -11.65 -0.89
N GLU A 129 -13.08 -12.13 -1.34
CA GLU A 129 -14.07 -12.81 -0.50
C GLU A 129 -13.52 -14.12 0.09
N ARG A 130 -12.74 -14.89 -0.70
CA ARG A 130 -12.03 -16.08 -0.22
C ARG A 130 -11.00 -15.78 0.87
N ASN A 131 -10.43 -14.58 0.87
CA ASN A 131 -9.53 -14.08 1.91
C ASN A 131 -10.27 -13.22 2.94
N ASN A 132 -11.55 -13.51 3.22
CA ASN A 132 -12.34 -12.86 4.27
C ASN A 132 -12.54 -11.34 4.14
N VAL A 133 -12.33 -10.76 2.95
CA VAL A 133 -12.59 -9.35 2.70
C VAL A 133 -14.07 -9.14 2.40
N LYS A 134 -14.68 -8.18 3.10
CA LYS A 134 -16.06 -7.76 2.89
C LYS A 134 -16.14 -6.80 1.70
N THR A 135 -16.77 -7.24 0.62
CA THR A 135 -16.94 -6.52 -0.65
C THR A 135 -18.30 -5.82 -0.78
N GLU A 136 -19.16 -6.00 0.22
CA GLU A 136 -20.52 -5.47 0.29
C GLU A 136 -20.60 -3.94 0.31
N ALA A 137 -19.48 -3.22 0.34
CA ALA A 137 -19.41 -1.78 0.23
C ALA A 137 -19.20 -1.29 -1.22
N CYS A 138 -18.84 -2.17 -2.16
CA CYS A 138 -18.62 -1.81 -3.55
C CYS A 138 -19.87 -1.23 -4.22
N VAL A 139 -19.65 -0.36 -5.22
CA VAL A 139 -20.68 0.34 -5.98
C VAL A 139 -20.76 -0.27 -7.38
N PHE A 140 -21.91 -0.82 -7.74
CA PHE A 140 -22.07 -1.56 -9.00
C PHE A 140 -22.79 -0.70 -10.04
N HIS A 141 -22.19 -0.58 -11.22
CA HIS A 141 -22.78 0.10 -12.36
C HIS A 141 -23.37 -0.91 -13.34
N SER A 142 -24.70 -1.06 -13.33
CA SER A 142 -25.41 -2.11 -14.09
C SER A 142 -25.22 -2.04 -15.61
N ALA A 143 -24.99 -0.85 -16.15
CA ALA A 143 -24.74 -0.64 -17.59
C ALA A 143 -23.31 -1.02 -18.04
N GLN A 144 -22.39 -1.26 -17.09
CA GLN A 144 -20.98 -1.50 -17.38
C GLN A 144 -20.72 -3.00 -17.36
N LEU A 145 -20.60 -3.62 -18.54
CA LEU A 145 -20.55 -5.08 -18.68
C LEU A 145 -19.13 -5.66 -18.72
N THR A 146 -18.11 -4.81 -18.67
CA THR A 146 -16.70 -5.21 -18.73
C THR A 146 -15.94 -4.72 -17.50
N ALA A 147 -15.05 -5.56 -16.98
CA ALA A 147 -14.13 -5.17 -15.93
C ALA A 147 -13.11 -4.15 -16.47
N PRO A 148 -12.67 -3.16 -15.66
CA PRO A 148 -11.51 -2.34 -15.98
C PRO A 148 -10.31 -3.24 -16.32
N GLN A 149 -9.59 -2.93 -17.38
CA GLN A 149 -8.48 -3.74 -17.87
C GLN A 149 -7.16 -3.04 -17.59
N ALA A 150 -6.14 -3.81 -17.23
CA ALA A 150 -4.75 -3.38 -17.32
C ALA A 150 -3.98 -4.38 -18.18
N TYR A 151 -3.35 -3.92 -19.24
CA TYR A 151 -2.46 -4.71 -20.08
C TYR A 151 -1.03 -4.45 -19.64
N ILE A 152 -0.34 -5.51 -19.25
CA ILE A 152 0.99 -5.43 -18.66
C ILE A 152 1.96 -6.21 -19.55
N ILE A 153 2.97 -5.52 -20.07
CA ILE A 153 4.11 -6.17 -20.72
C ILE A 153 5.21 -6.26 -19.67
N SER A 154 5.64 -7.49 -19.35
CA SER A 154 6.70 -7.76 -18.39
C SER A 154 7.91 -8.32 -19.13
N ALA A 155 9.02 -7.57 -19.17
CA ALA A 155 10.23 -7.97 -19.88
C ALA A 155 11.24 -8.61 -18.93
N LYS A 156 11.71 -9.81 -19.28
CA LYS A 156 12.59 -10.63 -18.46
C LYS A 156 14.03 -10.12 -18.44
N ASP A 157 14.53 -9.67 -19.58
CA ASP A 157 15.91 -9.17 -19.76
C ASP A 157 16.25 -7.97 -18.88
N THR A 158 15.30 -7.05 -18.72
CA THR A 158 15.44 -5.82 -17.93
C THR A 158 14.75 -5.91 -16.57
N GLY A 159 13.88 -6.90 -16.37
CA GLY A 159 13.01 -7.01 -15.18
C GLY A 159 11.97 -5.88 -15.08
N SER A 160 11.81 -5.07 -16.13
CA SER A 160 10.91 -3.92 -16.12
C SER A 160 9.53 -4.26 -16.69
N ARG A 161 8.56 -3.39 -16.44
CA ARG A 161 7.17 -3.56 -16.89
C ARG A 161 6.57 -2.27 -17.41
N THR A 162 5.69 -2.40 -18.40
CA THR A 162 4.85 -1.30 -18.89
C THR A 162 3.39 -1.67 -18.63
N VAL A 163 2.63 -0.75 -18.04
CA VAL A 163 1.22 -0.95 -17.68
C VAL A 163 0.37 0.04 -18.47
N ILE A 164 -0.58 -0.48 -19.24
CA ILE A 164 -1.56 0.29 -20.00
C ILE A 164 -2.94 -0.05 -19.45
N SER A 165 -3.58 0.90 -18.78
CA SER A 165 -4.91 0.71 -18.19
C SER A 165 -6.01 1.30 -19.06
N HIS A 166 -7.14 0.60 -19.16
CA HIS A 166 -8.36 1.09 -19.78
C HIS A 166 -9.56 0.85 -18.85
N SER A 167 -10.31 1.91 -18.55
CA SER A 167 -11.54 1.83 -17.77
C SER A 167 -12.54 2.87 -18.27
N THR A 168 -13.78 2.44 -18.48
CA THR A 168 -14.94 3.31 -18.69
C THR A 168 -15.76 3.47 -17.41
N LEU A 169 -15.37 2.81 -16.31
CA LEU A 169 -16.01 3.01 -15.02
C LEU A 169 -15.71 4.41 -14.48
N PRO A 170 -16.72 5.13 -13.98
CA PRO A 170 -16.48 6.36 -13.25
C PRO A 170 -15.74 6.05 -11.94
N ASP A 171 -14.89 6.99 -11.51
CA ASP A 171 -14.38 6.98 -10.14
C ASP A 171 -15.55 7.15 -9.14
N LEU A 172 -15.34 6.68 -7.91
CA LEU A 172 -16.35 6.80 -6.85
C LEU A 172 -16.68 8.26 -6.56
N THR A 173 -17.97 8.60 -6.58
CA THR A 173 -18.44 9.91 -6.12
C THR A 173 -18.50 9.99 -4.59
N LEU A 174 -18.53 11.21 -4.05
CA LEU A 174 -18.73 11.41 -2.61
C LEU A 174 -20.07 10.82 -2.12
N GLU A 175 -21.14 10.99 -2.88
CA GLU A 175 -22.48 10.52 -2.49
C GLU A 175 -22.53 8.99 -2.39
N GLU A 176 -21.99 8.30 -3.40
CA GLU A 176 -21.87 6.84 -3.40
C GLU A 176 -21.02 6.35 -2.23
N PHE A 177 -19.87 7.01 -1.99
CA PHE A 177 -19.02 6.70 -0.84
C PHE A 177 -19.78 6.82 0.47
N ILE A 178 -20.44 7.96 0.73
CA ILE A 178 -21.22 8.22 1.95
C ILE A 178 -22.23 7.09 2.19
N LYS A 179 -23.06 6.81 1.17
CA LYS A 179 -24.11 5.80 1.26
C LYS A 179 -23.57 4.42 1.63
N ARG A 180 -22.48 4.00 0.98
CA ARG A 180 -21.92 2.66 1.18
C ARG A 180 -21.07 2.55 2.44
N PHE A 181 -20.33 3.60 2.78
CA PHE A 181 -19.53 3.68 3.99
C PHE A 181 -20.39 3.66 5.25
N ASP A 182 -21.48 4.44 5.30
CA ASP A 182 -22.41 4.42 6.43
C ASP A 182 -23.07 3.05 6.60
N ALA A 183 -23.50 2.43 5.50
CA ALA A 183 -24.07 1.09 5.55
C ALA A 183 -23.05 0.03 6.03
N ALA A 184 -21.79 0.13 5.60
CA ALA A 184 -20.72 -0.76 6.06
C ALA A 184 -20.42 -0.55 7.55
N ARG A 185 -20.38 0.70 8.01
CA ARG A 185 -20.22 1.05 9.42
C ARG A 185 -21.31 0.43 10.30
N MET A 186 -22.58 0.55 9.89
CA MET A 186 -23.70 -0.05 10.64
C MET A 186 -23.61 -1.58 10.72
N ARG A 187 -23.05 -2.25 9.69
CA ARG A 187 -22.83 -3.70 9.72
C ARG A 187 -21.56 -4.10 10.47
N ALA A 188 -20.58 -3.21 10.56
CA ALA A 188 -19.32 -3.47 11.25
C ALA A 188 -19.54 -3.64 12.75
N VAL A 189 -20.53 -2.92 13.31
CA VAL A 189 -20.91 -2.90 14.73
C VAL A 189 -22.32 -3.48 14.89
N PRO A 190 -22.46 -4.80 15.16
CA PRO A 190 -23.75 -5.50 15.07
C PRO A 190 -24.73 -5.14 16.20
N ASP A 191 -24.21 -4.75 17.36
CA ASP A 191 -25.03 -4.36 18.51
C ASP A 191 -25.37 -2.87 18.46
N ILE A 192 -26.67 -2.56 18.38
CA ILE A 192 -27.19 -1.18 18.32
C ILE A 192 -26.80 -0.35 19.55
N VAL A 193 -26.46 -1.02 20.66
CA VAL A 193 -26.01 -0.40 21.91
C VAL A 193 -24.48 -0.21 21.95
N ASP A 194 -23.73 -0.96 21.13
CA ASP A 194 -22.29 -0.82 21.03
C ASP A 194 -21.95 0.35 20.09
N MET A 195 -21.46 1.44 20.66
CA MET A 195 -20.95 2.60 19.91
C MET A 195 -19.44 2.46 19.68
N SER A 196 -18.95 1.24 19.44
CA SER A 196 -17.55 1.00 19.15
C SER A 196 -17.14 1.60 17.80
N CYS A 197 -15.84 1.90 17.70
CA CYS A 197 -15.27 2.43 16.47
C CYS A 197 -15.30 1.32 15.40
N PRO A 198 -16.00 1.51 14.26
CA PRO A 198 -16.18 0.46 13.26
C PRO A 198 -14.90 0.12 12.51
N PHE A 199 -14.08 1.14 12.22
CA PHE A 199 -12.83 1.03 11.48
C PHE A 199 -11.75 1.85 12.18
N ASN A 200 -10.71 1.19 12.63
CA ASN A 200 -9.55 1.83 13.26
C ASN A 200 -8.55 2.33 12.21
N TRP A 201 -8.60 1.76 11.01
CA TRP A 201 -7.73 2.15 9.91
C TRP A 201 -8.54 2.30 8.62
N ILE A 202 -8.41 3.45 7.94
CA ILE A 202 -9.01 3.68 6.64
C ILE A 202 -7.91 4.05 5.65
N HIS A 203 -7.79 3.26 4.58
CA HIS A 203 -6.79 3.44 3.53
C HIS A 203 -7.45 3.91 2.24
N PHE A 204 -6.87 4.93 1.61
CA PHE A 204 -7.30 5.45 0.32
C PHE A 204 -6.17 5.40 -0.70
N GLU A 205 -6.46 4.91 -1.90
CA GLU A 205 -5.68 5.26 -3.08
C GLU A 205 -5.89 6.76 -3.39
N GLY A 206 -4.80 7.53 -3.48
CA GLY A 206 -4.83 8.93 -3.86
C GLY A 206 -5.15 9.09 -5.35
N ARG A 207 -6.44 9.05 -5.72
CA ARG A 207 -6.88 9.08 -7.13
C ARG A 207 -7.40 10.43 -7.62
N GLY A 208 -7.75 11.36 -6.72
CA GLY A 208 -8.26 12.66 -7.14
C GLY A 208 -8.96 13.46 -6.03
N PRO A 209 -9.68 14.53 -6.40
CA PRO A 209 -10.27 15.48 -5.44
C PRO A 209 -11.43 14.91 -4.62
N ASP A 210 -12.14 13.88 -5.07
CA ASP A 210 -13.23 13.31 -4.28
C ASP A 210 -12.72 12.53 -3.06
N VAL A 211 -11.51 11.95 -3.11
CA VAL A 211 -10.85 11.35 -1.94
C VAL A 211 -10.70 12.36 -0.81
N TYR A 212 -10.38 13.62 -1.14
CA TYR A 212 -10.28 14.70 -0.15
C TYR A 212 -11.62 14.93 0.57
N LYS A 213 -12.72 14.91 -0.18
CA LYS A 213 -14.07 15.07 0.36
C LYS A 213 -14.49 13.85 1.20
N MET A 214 -14.16 12.64 0.75
CA MET A 214 -14.43 11.40 1.49
C MET A 214 -13.73 11.40 2.84
N ILE A 215 -12.44 11.78 2.89
CA ILE A 215 -11.69 11.91 4.14
C ILE A 215 -12.33 12.95 5.06
N ASN A 216 -12.71 14.13 4.56
CA ASN A 216 -13.39 15.14 5.38
C ASN A 216 -14.71 14.64 5.97
N TYR A 217 -15.48 13.87 5.20
CA TYR A 217 -16.72 13.27 5.68
C TYR A 217 -16.44 12.25 6.80
N VAL A 218 -15.48 11.34 6.60
CA VAL A 218 -15.02 10.38 7.62
C VAL A 218 -14.60 11.10 8.90
N GLU A 219 -13.70 12.08 8.79
CA GLU A 219 -13.24 12.92 9.90
C GLU A 219 -14.42 13.55 10.66
N SER A 220 -15.38 14.13 9.94
CA SER A 220 -16.54 14.78 10.54
C SER A 220 -17.39 13.83 11.39
N ILE A 221 -17.58 12.58 10.94
CA ILE A 221 -18.34 11.57 11.68
C ILE A 221 -17.53 11.06 12.87
N TYR A 222 -16.24 10.77 12.67
CA TYR A 222 -15.40 10.24 13.73
C TYR A 222 -15.17 11.24 14.86
N ILE A 223 -15.13 12.54 14.56
CA ILE A 223 -15.14 13.60 15.58
C ILE A 223 -16.47 13.61 16.34
N LYS A 224 -17.60 13.64 15.62
CA LYS A 224 -18.96 13.64 16.24
C LYS A 224 -19.18 12.43 17.15
N GLN A 225 -18.66 11.26 16.75
CA GLN A 225 -18.79 10.01 17.49
C GLN A 225 -17.69 9.78 18.53
N ARG A 226 -16.75 10.73 18.70
CA ARG A 226 -15.60 10.61 19.62
C ARG A 226 -14.74 9.37 19.37
N TRP A 227 -14.56 9.03 18.09
CA TRP A 227 -13.72 7.93 17.61
C TRP A 227 -12.43 8.39 16.95
N ARG A 228 -12.24 9.69 16.71
CA ARG A 228 -11.11 10.21 15.93
C ARG A 228 -9.74 9.77 16.45
N GLN A 229 -9.58 9.70 17.76
CA GLN A 229 -8.37 9.23 18.45
C GLN A 229 -8.08 7.73 18.25
N LYS A 230 -9.05 6.97 17.74
CA LYS A 230 -8.92 5.54 17.41
C LYS A 230 -8.73 5.29 15.90
N LEU A 231 -8.76 6.35 15.10
CA LEU A 231 -8.69 6.29 13.64
C LEU A 231 -7.30 6.68 13.14
N THR A 232 -6.74 5.84 12.27
CA THR A 232 -5.63 6.17 11.39
C THR A 232 -6.13 6.29 9.96
N ILE A 233 -5.90 7.43 9.32
CA ILE A 233 -6.15 7.61 7.89
C ILE A 233 -4.83 7.49 7.14
N SER A 234 -4.77 6.59 6.17
CA SER A 234 -3.59 6.43 5.31
C SER A 234 -3.92 6.68 3.85
N VAL A 235 -2.97 7.25 3.11
CA VAL A 235 -3.13 7.56 1.68
C VAL A 235 -1.93 7.07 0.90
N GLU A 236 -2.19 6.38 -0.21
CA GLU A 236 -1.19 6.02 -1.20
C GLU A 236 -1.05 7.09 -2.28
N PHE A 237 0.20 7.45 -2.58
CA PHE A 237 0.61 8.43 -3.58
C PHE A 237 1.48 7.74 -4.64
N GLU A 238 0.84 7.21 -5.69
CA GLU A 238 1.53 6.44 -6.74
C GLU A 238 2.07 7.31 -7.88
N LYS A 239 1.29 8.30 -8.35
CA LYS A 239 1.67 9.24 -9.42
C LYS A 239 1.52 10.69 -9.00
N GLY A 240 2.54 11.49 -9.29
CA GLY A 240 2.66 12.88 -8.83
C GLY A 240 1.88 13.93 -9.62
N ASP A 241 1.24 13.54 -10.72
CA ASP A 241 0.62 14.44 -11.71
C ASP A 241 -0.91 14.55 -11.57
N ARG A 242 -1.55 13.75 -10.71
CA ARG A 242 -3.00 13.78 -10.56
C ARG A 242 -3.49 15.07 -9.88
N PRO A 243 -4.58 15.70 -10.37
CA PRO A 243 -5.18 16.87 -9.71
C PRO A 243 -5.63 16.57 -8.28
N GLY A 244 -5.41 17.51 -7.37
CA GLY A 244 -5.92 17.45 -5.99
C GLY A 244 -5.07 16.63 -5.01
N ILE A 245 -4.07 15.88 -5.48
CA ILE A 245 -3.14 15.11 -4.64
C ILE A 245 -2.46 15.95 -3.54
N PRO A 246 -2.00 17.19 -3.79
CA PRO A 246 -1.38 18.01 -2.75
C PRO A 246 -2.25 18.26 -1.52
N TYR A 247 -3.59 18.26 -1.67
CA TYR A 247 -4.50 18.50 -0.55
C TYR A 247 -4.58 17.28 0.38
N LEU A 248 -4.39 16.08 -0.16
CA LEU A 248 -4.43 14.82 0.59
C LEU A 248 -3.25 14.69 1.56
N LEU A 249 -2.09 15.30 1.25
CA LEU A 249 -0.90 15.29 2.11
C LEU A 249 -1.21 15.83 3.52
N LYS A 250 -2.11 16.82 3.61
CA LYS A 250 -2.54 17.42 4.88
C LYS A 250 -3.64 16.65 5.61
N GLN A 251 -4.17 15.58 5.00
CA GLN A 251 -5.26 14.79 5.56
C GLN A 251 -4.80 13.39 6.02
N ALA A 252 -3.69 12.88 5.51
CA ALA A 252 -3.18 11.57 5.87
C ALA A 252 -2.38 11.60 7.18
N ASP A 253 -2.67 10.64 8.07
CA ASP A 253 -1.85 10.33 9.25
C ASP A 253 -0.66 9.43 8.86
N VAL A 254 -0.83 8.61 7.83
CA VAL A 254 0.25 7.82 7.20
C VAL A 254 0.27 8.02 5.69
N CYS A 255 1.40 8.44 5.13
CA CYS A 255 1.57 8.64 3.69
C CYS A 255 2.46 7.55 3.10
N PHE A 256 2.01 6.89 2.03
CA PHE A 256 2.80 5.93 1.27
C PHE A 256 3.15 6.52 -0.09
N PHE A 257 4.44 6.69 -0.38
CA PHE A 257 4.93 7.21 -1.66
C PHE A 257 5.61 6.12 -2.47
N SER A 258 5.30 6.06 -3.75
CA SER A 258 6.01 5.20 -4.69
C SER A 258 7.35 5.83 -5.11
N LYS A 259 8.29 4.99 -5.56
CA LYS A 259 9.51 5.45 -6.25
C LYS A 259 9.16 6.34 -7.45
N LEU A 260 8.14 5.97 -8.22
CA LEU A 260 7.69 6.73 -9.39
C LEU A 260 7.25 8.15 -9.00
N TYR A 261 6.50 8.29 -7.90
CA TYR A 261 6.06 9.59 -7.39
C TYR A 261 7.25 10.52 -7.09
N ALA A 262 8.26 10.01 -6.38
CA ALA A 262 9.46 10.77 -6.07
C ALA A 262 10.25 11.14 -7.34
N GLN A 263 10.39 10.20 -8.28
CA GLN A 263 11.10 10.41 -9.54
C GLN A 263 10.41 11.43 -10.45
N THR A 264 9.08 11.45 -10.50
CA THR A 264 8.32 12.50 -11.22
C THR A 264 8.62 13.91 -10.69
N LEU A 265 9.03 14.02 -9.42
CA LEU A 265 9.43 15.28 -8.80
C LEU A 265 10.94 15.54 -8.88
N GLY A 266 11.69 14.70 -9.61
CA GLY A 266 13.12 14.88 -9.85
C GLY A 266 14.03 14.33 -8.74
N PHE A 267 13.52 13.48 -7.85
CA PHE A 267 14.32 12.86 -6.80
C PHE A 267 14.81 11.46 -7.19
N ASP A 268 16.08 11.19 -6.92
CA ASP A 268 16.75 9.90 -7.11
C ASP A 268 17.01 9.14 -5.79
N ARG A 269 16.78 9.81 -4.66
CA ARG A 269 16.93 9.26 -3.30
C ARG A 269 15.67 9.48 -2.48
N PRO A 270 15.14 8.45 -1.80
CA PRO A 270 13.88 8.57 -1.08
C PRO A 270 14.00 9.44 0.18
N GLU A 271 15.17 9.52 0.82
CA GLU A 271 15.40 10.38 1.99
C GLU A 271 15.33 11.87 1.63
N ASP A 272 15.94 12.24 0.51
CA ASP A 272 15.93 13.62 0.01
C ASP A 272 14.51 14.02 -0.41
N PHE A 273 13.78 13.08 -1.03
CA PHE A 273 12.36 13.26 -1.31
C PHE A 273 11.53 13.47 -0.03
N LEU A 274 11.63 12.59 0.96
CA LEU A 274 10.88 12.72 2.21
C LEU A 274 11.22 14.02 2.97
N ALA A 275 12.48 14.43 2.95
CA ALA A 275 12.92 15.69 3.53
C ALA A 275 12.31 16.92 2.84
N SER A 276 12.03 16.82 1.53
CA SER A 276 11.40 17.89 0.74
C SER A 276 9.87 17.97 0.93
N ILE A 277 9.20 16.81 1.04
CA ILE A 277 7.73 16.75 1.03
C ILE A 277 7.13 16.99 2.42
N LYS A 278 7.92 16.85 3.49
CA LYS A 278 7.46 16.95 4.89
C LYS A 278 6.68 18.23 5.21
N GLU A 279 7.06 19.37 4.63
CA GLU A 279 6.41 20.68 4.88
C GLU A 279 4.95 20.73 4.37
N PHE A 280 4.57 19.80 3.50
CA PHE A 280 3.23 19.72 2.93
C PHE A 280 2.32 18.71 3.65
N CYS A 281 2.88 17.92 4.57
CA CYS A 281 2.17 16.87 5.28
C CYS A 281 1.63 17.34 6.64
N LYS A 282 0.77 16.55 7.30
CA LYS A 282 0.40 16.81 8.70
C LYS A 282 1.66 16.77 9.59
N PRO A 283 1.82 17.67 10.58
CA PRO A 283 2.99 17.65 11.48
C PRO A 283 3.19 16.34 12.25
N THR A 284 2.12 15.57 12.46
CA THR A 284 2.14 14.28 13.16
C THR A 284 2.20 13.07 12.24
N ALA A 285 2.27 13.27 10.91
CA ALA A 285 2.22 12.15 9.98
C ALA A 285 3.49 11.28 10.02
N THR A 286 3.31 10.02 9.63
CA THR A 286 4.42 9.12 9.30
C THR A 286 4.47 8.92 7.79
N LEU A 287 5.61 9.21 7.18
CA LEU A 287 5.82 9.10 5.74
C LEU A 287 6.65 7.86 5.44
N PHE A 288 6.26 7.10 4.43
CA PHE A 288 7.03 5.96 3.91
C PHE A 288 7.27 6.14 2.41
N CYS A 289 8.47 5.78 1.95
CA CYS A 289 8.78 5.73 0.53
C CYS A 289 9.49 4.41 0.18
N CYS A 290 8.86 3.63 -0.70
CA CYS A 290 9.41 2.36 -1.19
C CYS A 290 10.38 2.61 -2.35
N TRP A 291 11.50 1.90 -2.38
CA TRP A 291 12.55 2.04 -3.39
C TRP A 291 12.96 0.71 -4.06
N GLY A 292 12.01 -0.21 -4.20
CA GLY A 292 12.22 -1.50 -4.87
C GLY A 292 13.20 -2.38 -4.11
N ALA A 293 14.20 -2.94 -4.81
CA ALA A 293 15.21 -3.82 -4.20
C ALA A 293 16.08 -3.14 -3.13
N MET A 294 16.10 -1.81 -3.06
CA MET A 294 16.80 -1.08 -1.99
C MET A 294 15.99 -1.04 -0.67
N GLY A 295 14.76 -1.54 -0.66
CA GLY A 295 13.89 -1.53 0.51
C GLY A 295 13.04 -0.26 0.59
N ALA A 296 12.91 0.30 1.79
CA ALA A 296 12.09 1.48 2.04
C ALA A 296 12.67 2.35 3.16
N VAL A 297 12.27 3.62 3.16
CA VAL A 297 12.60 4.58 4.21
C VAL A 297 11.33 5.16 4.82
N GLY A 298 11.42 5.52 6.09
CA GLY A 298 10.36 6.14 6.87
C GLY A 298 10.81 7.45 7.52
N LEU A 299 9.88 8.39 7.71
CA LEU A 299 10.09 9.62 8.47
C LEU A 299 8.85 9.90 9.32
N HIS A 300 9.01 9.88 10.64
CA HIS A 300 7.95 10.30 11.56
C HIS A 300 8.11 11.80 11.88
N LEU A 301 7.14 12.62 11.47
CA LEU A 301 7.32 14.07 11.42
C LEU A 301 7.33 14.75 12.78
N GLU A 302 6.57 14.23 13.75
CA GLU A 302 6.49 14.82 15.09
C GLU A 302 7.82 14.73 15.84
N THR A 303 8.46 13.56 15.77
CA THR A 303 9.76 13.31 16.41
C THR A 303 10.96 13.66 15.54
N GLY A 304 10.77 13.78 14.22
CA GLY A 304 11.85 13.88 13.24
C GLY A 304 12.62 12.57 13.01
N THR A 305 12.20 11.45 13.62
CA THR A 305 12.91 10.17 13.55
C THR A 305 12.85 9.59 12.14
N ARG A 306 14.02 9.16 11.64
CA ARG A 306 14.19 8.50 10.35
C ARG A 306 14.34 7.00 10.56
N PHE A 307 13.74 6.23 9.66
CA PHE A 307 13.80 4.78 9.64
C PHE A 307 14.23 4.32 8.25
N SER A 308 14.93 3.20 8.18
CA SER A 308 15.20 2.51 6.92
C SER A 308 15.18 1.01 7.14
N SER A 309 14.76 0.28 6.13
CA SER A 309 14.91 -1.17 6.06
C SER A 309 15.27 -1.54 4.64
N SER A 310 16.28 -2.40 4.49
CA SER A 310 16.57 -3.04 3.21
C SER A 310 15.44 -3.99 2.82
N ALA A 311 15.34 -4.29 1.54
CA ALA A 311 14.52 -5.42 1.10
C ALA A 311 15.10 -6.72 1.67
N GLY A 312 14.23 -7.68 1.96
CA GLY A 312 14.62 -9.04 2.31
C GLY A 312 15.37 -9.73 1.17
N THR A 313 16.17 -10.73 1.52
CA THR A 313 16.93 -11.49 0.52
C THR A 313 16.00 -12.42 -0.24
N VAL A 314 16.05 -12.37 -1.57
CA VAL A 314 15.23 -13.21 -2.46
C VAL A 314 16.15 -13.89 -3.47
N ASP A 315 16.28 -15.21 -3.39
CA ASP A 315 17.14 -16.00 -4.29
C ASP A 315 16.74 -15.84 -5.76
N ARG A 316 15.43 -15.73 -6.02
CA ARG A 316 14.86 -15.55 -7.34
C ARG A 316 13.59 -14.74 -7.30
N VAL A 317 13.55 -13.64 -8.05
CA VAL A 317 12.32 -12.87 -8.27
C VAL A 317 11.39 -13.68 -9.19
N VAL A 318 10.23 -14.04 -8.67
CA VAL A 318 9.20 -14.84 -9.35
C VAL A 318 8.10 -13.94 -9.92
N ASP A 319 7.61 -13.01 -9.11
CA ASP A 319 6.53 -12.10 -9.49
C ASP A 319 6.59 -10.81 -8.65
N PRO A 320 7.05 -9.67 -9.18
CA PRO A 320 7.11 -8.41 -8.43
C PRO A 320 5.79 -7.62 -8.42
N VAL A 321 4.74 -8.10 -9.11
CA VAL A 321 3.48 -7.35 -9.27
C VAL A 321 2.73 -7.25 -7.95
N GLY A 322 2.55 -6.04 -7.41
CA GLY A 322 1.90 -5.82 -6.11
C GLY A 322 2.82 -5.86 -4.89
N ALA A 323 4.15 -5.80 -5.08
CA ALA A 323 5.10 -5.68 -3.97
C ALA A 323 4.90 -4.39 -3.15
N GLY A 324 4.58 -3.26 -3.80
CA GLY A 324 4.24 -2.01 -3.11
C GLY A 324 2.97 -2.13 -2.27
N ASP A 325 1.91 -2.71 -2.84
CA ASP A 325 0.65 -2.98 -2.14
C ASP A 325 0.86 -3.92 -0.94
N THR A 326 1.77 -4.87 -1.09
CA THR A 326 2.19 -5.78 -0.02
C THR A 326 2.91 -5.05 1.09
N PHE A 327 3.80 -4.11 0.76
CA PHE A 327 4.44 -3.26 1.74
C PHE A 327 3.40 -2.43 2.52
N ILE A 328 2.43 -1.83 1.83
CA ILE A 328 1.34 -1.08 2.47
C ILE A 328 0.55 -1.98 3.43
N ALA A 329 0.16 -3.18 2.99
CA ALA A 329 -0.51 -4.16 3.85
C ALA A 329 0.35 -4.51 5.07
N GLY A 330 1.66 -4.68 4.87
CA GLY A 330 2.63 -4.94 5.93
C GLY A 330 2.64 -3.86 7.01
N ILE A 331 2.71 -2.58 6.61
CA ILE A 331 2.67 -1.45 7.54
C ILE A 331 1.32 -1.39 8.27
N ILE A 332 0.21 -1.55 7.55
CA ILE A 332 -1.13 -1.53 8.16
C ILE A 332 -1.28 -2.65 9.20
N LEU A 333 -0.79 -3.87 8.91
CA LEU A 333 -0.78 -4.97 9.88
C LEU A 333 0.11 -4.66 11.07
N ALA A 334 1.35 -4.26 10.84
CA ALA A 334 2.32 -4.03 11.89
C ALA A 334 1.84 -2.96 12.87
N LEU A 335 1.47 -1.79 12.37
CA LEU A 335 1.10 -0.64 13.20
C LEU A 335 -0.34 -0.75 13.69
N GLY A 336 -1.27 -1.13 12.82
CA GLY A 336 -2.71 -1.11 13.10
C GLY A 336 -3.23 -2.35 13.81
N VAL A 337 -2.62 -3.52 13.60
CA VAL A 337 -3.14 -4.81 14.09
C VAL A 337 -2.23 -5.47 15.11
N ARG A 338 -0.90 -5.40 14.92
CA ARG A 338 0.10 -6.08 15.76
C ARG A 338 0.69 -5.19 16.85
N GLY A 339 0.49 -3.87 16.77
CA GLY A 339 1.01 -2.91 17.74
C GLY A 339 2.53 -2.76 17.71
N TYR A 340 3.17 -3.03 16.57
CA TYR A 340 4.60 -2.80 16.40
C TYR A 340 4.90 -1.30 16.33
N ASP A 341 6.11 -0.92 16.76
CA ASP A 341 6.62 0.42 16.49
C ASP A 341 6.93 0.61 14.99
N ILE A 342 7.21 1.87 14.60
CA ILE A 342 7.45 2.26 13.21
C ILE A 342 8.65 1.52 12.61
N GLY A 343 9.74 1.34 13.38
CA GLY A 343 10.97 0.71 12.89
C GLY A 343 10.75 -0.78 12.61
N ARG A 344 10.18 -1.50 13.58
CA ARG A 344 9.81 -2.91 13.42
C ARG A 344 8.76 -3.10 12.33
N GLY A 345 7.78 -2.20 12.26
CA GLY A 345 6.76 -2.24 11.22
C GLY A 345 7.33 -2.06 9.81
N LEU A 346 8.31 -1.16 9.66
CA LEU A 346 9.03 -0.96 8.39
C LEU A 346 9.79 -2.23 7.96
N GLN A 347 10.49 -2.87 8.90
CA GLN A 347 11.21 -4.12 8.64
C GLN A 347 10.23 -5.24 8.23
N PHE A 348 9.15 -5.42 8.98
CA PHE A 348 8.11 -6.41 8.66
C PHE A 348 7.51 -6.19 7.27
N ALA A 349 7.21 -4.95 6.90
CA ALA A 349 6.65 -4.62 5.60
C ALA A 349 7.62 -4.88 4.44
N CYS A 350 8.91 -4.57 4.61
CA CYS A 350 9.95 -4.88 3.63
C CYS A 350 10.13 -6.40 3.45
N GLU A 351 10.14 -7.16 4.53
CA GLU A 351 10.25 -8.62 4.47
C GLU A 351 9.03 -9.23 3.77
N LEU A 352 7.83 -8.81 4.15
CA LEU A 352 6.58 -9.28 3.54
C LEU A 352 6.53 -8.99 2.02
N ALA A 353 6.93 -7.79 1.60
CA ALA A 353 7.03 -7.43 0.19
C ALA A 353 8.09 -8.26 -0.56
N SER A 354 9.18 -8.62 0.10
CA SER A 354 10.26 -9.42 -0.47
C SER A 354 9.82 -10.87 -0.67
N GLN A 355 9.16 -11.47 0.33
CA GLN A 355 8.53 -12.78 0.21
C GLN A 355 7.49 -12.80 -0.92
N LYS A 356 6.73 -11.72 -1.08
CA LYS A 356 5.78 -11.60 -2.19
C LYS A 356 6.47 -11.61 -3.56
N CYS A 357 7.66 -11.03 -3.68
CA CYS A 357 8.45 -11.10 -4.91
C CYS A 357 8.94 -12.53 -5.21
N ALA A 358 9.09 -13.37 -4.19
CA ALA A 358 9.55 -14.76 -4.29
C ALA A 358 8.44 -15.78 -4.62
N GLN A 359 7.17 -15.36 -4.69
CA GLN A 359 6.03 -16.23 -4.98
C GLN A 359 5.08 -15.65 -6.02
N TYR A 360 4.24 -16.50 -6.62
CA TYR A 360 3.15 -16.04 -7.50
C TYR A 360 1.92 -15.61 -6.69
N GLY A 361 1.45 -14.38 -6.94
CA GLY A 361 0.23 -13.87 -6.31
C GLY A 361 0.34 -13.73 -4.78
N PHE A 362 -0.81 -13.66 -4.10
CA PHE A 362 -0.88 -13.31 -2.68
C PHE A 362 -1.30 -14.45 -1.76
N SER A 363 -1.63 -15.62 -2.31
CA SER A 363 -2.17 -16.74 -1.53
C SER A 363 -1.19 -17.17 -0.43
N HIS A 364 -1.70 -17.27 0.80
CA HIS A 364 -0.95 -17.71 1.99
C HIS A 364 0.31 -16.91 2.32
N LEU A 365 0.44 -15.69 1.79
CA LEU A 365 1.63 -14.86 1.97
C LEU A 365 1.94 -14.56 3.44
N LEU A 366 0.93 -14.36 4.31
CA LEU A 366 1.21 -14.13 5.73
C LEU A 366 1.71 -15.37 6.47
N LYS A 367 1.47 -16.58 5.95
CA LYS A 367 1.94 -17.83 6.56
C LYS A 367 3.41 -18.10 6.30
N SER A 368 4.01 -17.47 5.29
CA SER A 368 5.44 -17.61 4.99
C SER A 368 6.33 -16.72 5.86
N ILE A 369 5.75 -15.74 6.57
CA ILE A 369 6.52 -14.87 7.47
C ILE A 369 6.69 -15.55 8.84
N PRO A 370 7.92 -15.61 9.36
CA PRO A 370 8.18 -16.11 10.71
C PRO A 370 7.31 -15.38 11.77
N PRO A 371 6.75 -16.08 12.76
CA PRO A 371 5.92 -15.47 13.80
C PRO A 371 6.64 -14.39 14.62
N ASP A 372 7.97 -14.48 14.69
CA ASP A 372 8.81 -13.65 15.56
C ASP A 372 9.20 -12.30 14.93
N LEU A 373 8.87 -12.11 13.64
CA LEU A 373 9.16 -10.91 12.85
C LEU A 373 8.17 -9.78 13.16
#